data_AF-A0A7C2RFR0-F1
#
_entry.id   AF-A0A7C2RFR0-F1
#
_cell.length_a   1.000
_cell.length_b   1.000
_cell.length_c   1.000
_cell.angle_alpha   90.00
_cell.angle_beta   90.00
_cell.angle_gamma   90.00
#
_symmetry.space_group_name_H-M   'P 1'
#
loop_
_entity.id
_entity.type
_entity.pdbx_description
1 polymer ?
#
loop_
_entity_poly.entity_id
_entity_poly.type
_entity_poly.pdbx_seq_one_letter_code
_entity_poly.pdbx_strand_id
1 'polypeptide(L)'
;MNRTVALTVCLLIMFALVVSALVLPTGTPDNQNNSSAFVIWGTRDYSDENFMGAEPEQTASQQVCEEIFSLAADSQQFDYCKNFWGSGTQPDQVYGNVSYCEENYNFTAIFYKGHSIGAYCDVENCTLGEHWTIYADGGYDEEYIMDYLIHERLSSDTHDFVFLWTCGYASDERIGKIDENGHSVGMLVSWMNETSLGSDGYAEPDGSNHCFIGFDDYSIWFTNRTGYGNFCYGDFASLFFEYALMDGWTVNDALDAAAQETHLQASFGDCQLYMGYPMPDAENIGETAMCYMRVLGDGNLRLQQREQTAQMPSSEAEKVLKYLEDVVGLDVSKYDTALLGTSE
;
A
#
# COMPACT_ATOMS: atom_id res chain seq x y z
N MET A 1 50.95 -16.84 21.13
CA MET A 1 50.55 -17.05 19.73
C MET A 1 51.77 -16.81 18.85
N ASN A 2 52.26 -17.82 18.13
CA ASN A 2 53.49 -17.70 17.32
C ASN A 2 53.30 -16.61 16.25
N ARG A 3 54.28 -15.71 16.08
CA ARG A 3 54.26 -14.63 15.08
C ARG A 3 53.89 -15.12 13.68
N THR A 4 54.25 -16.37 13.36
CA THR A 4 53.91 -17.04 12.10
C THR A 4 52.40 -17.25 11.93
N VAL A 5 51.68 -17.63 12.99
CA VAL A 5 50.22 -17.87 12.93
C VAL A 5 49.46 -16.56 12.72
N ALA A 6 49.87 -15.48 13.40
CA ALA A 6 49.26 -14.17 13.20
C ALA A 6 49.45 -13.65 11.76
N LEU A 7 50.64 -13.88 11.17
CA LEU A 7 50.92 -13.46 9.80
C LEU A 7 50.12 -14.25 8.77
N THR A 8 49.95 -15.56 8.97
CA THR A 8 49.14 -16.43 8.11
C THR A 8 47.66 -16.03 8.15
N VAL A 9 47.12 -15.73 9.34
CA VAL A 9 45.73 -15.28 9.49
C VAL A 9 45.51 -13.92 8.81
N CYS A 10 46.42 -12.95 8.98
CA CYS A 10 46.31 -11.66 8.31
C CYS A 10 46.39 -11.78 6.77
N LEU A 11 47.24 -12.66 6.25
CA LEU A 11 47.35 -12.92 4.80
C LEU A 11 46.09 -13.59 4.25
N LEU A 12 45.48 -14.52 4.99
CA LEU A 12 44.23 -15.16 4.60
C LEU A 12 43.05 -14.19 4.61
N ILE A 13 42.96 -13.28 5.59
CA ILE A 13 41.92 -12.24 5.64
C ILE A 13 42.09 -11.26 4.47
N MET A 14 43.32 -10.83 4.19
CA MET A 14 43.60 -9.96 3.04
C MET A 14 43.28 -10.65 1.71
N PHE A 15 43.59 -11.94 1.59
CA PHE A 15 43.26 -12.72 0.39
C PHE A 15 41.75 -12.93 0.24
N ALA A 16 41.02 -13.21 1.32
CA ALA A 16 39.57 -13.30 1.32
C ALA A 16 38.92 -11.98 0.90
N LEU A 17 39.39 -10.84 1.42
CA LEU A 17 38.90 -9.52 1.03
C LEU A 17 39.18 -9.20 -0.45
N VAL A 18 40.34 -9.62 -0.97
CA VAL A 18 40.71 -9.44 -2.39
C VAL A 18 39.87 -10.34 -3.30
N VAL A 19 39.58 -11.58 -2.88
CA VAL A 19 38.69 -12.49 -3.62
C VAL A 19 37.24 -11.99 -3.56
N SER A 20 36.75 -11.50 -2.42
CA SER A 20 35.43 -10.86 -2.33
C SER A 20 35.30 -9.60 -3.19
N ALA A 21 36.38 -8.84 -3.38
CA ALA A 21 36.40 -7.69 -4.28
C ALA A 21 36.54 -8.08 -5.77
N LEU A 22 37.07 -9.26 -6.08
CA LEU A 22 37.27 -9.77 -7.45
C LEU A 22 36.13 -10.68 -7.94
N VAL A 23 35.34 -11.25 -7.02
CA VAL A 23 34.07 -11.95 -7.28
C VAL A 23 32.91 -10.97 -7.06
N LEU A 24 33.04 -9.76 -7.63
CA LEU A 24 31.85 -9.00 -8.01
C LEU A 24 31.30 -9.70 -9.24
N PRO A 25 30.03 -10.16 -9.24
CA PRO A 25 29.43 -10.72 -10.43
C PRO A 25 29.51 -9.65 -11.52
N THR A 26 30.24 -9.92 -12.61
CA THR A 26 30.08 -9.17 -13.86
C THR A 26 28.83 -9.66 -14.60
N GLY A 27 27.78 -10.01 -13.86
CA GLY A 27 26.45 -10.02 -14.42
C GLY A 27 26.11 -8.56 -14.64
N THR A 28 25.79 -8.18 -15.86
CA THR A 28 24.85 -7.08 -16.06
C THR A 28 23.72 -7.31 -15.06
N PRO A 29 23.40 -6.35 -14.17
CA PRO A 29 22.15 -6.43 -13.45
C PRO A 29 21.10 -6.62 -14.54
N ASP A 30 20.31 -7.68 -14.45
CA ASP A 30 18.99 -7.62 -15.06
C ASP A 30 18.34 -6.45 -14.34
N ASN A 31 18.38 -5.29 -14.98
CA ASN A 31 17.67 -4.09 -14.57
C ASN A 31 16.19 -4.41 -14.78
N GLN A 32 15.62 -5.30 -13.96
CA GLN A 32 14.24 -5.14 -13.58
C GLN A 32 14.22 -3.82 -12.83
N ASN A 33 13.93 -2.77 -13.59
CA ASN A 33 13.75 -1.44 -13.07
C ASN A 33 12.62 -1.59 -12.04
N ASN A 34 12.91 -1.56 -10.73
CA ASN A 34 11.89 -1.54 -9.68
C ASN A 34 11.21 -0.17 -9.65
N SER A 35 10.79 0.31 -10.82
CA SER A 35 10.21 1.63 -10.97
C SER A 35 8.84 1.61 -10.34
N SER A 36 8.61 2.55 -9.45
CA SER A 36 7.37 2.61 -8.67
C SER A 36 6.74 3.99 -8.74
N ALA A 37 5.42 4.02 -8.62
CA ALA A 37 4.61 5.22 -8.59
C ALA A 37 3.83 5.35 -7.29
N PHE A 38 3.66 6.59 -6.83
CA PHE A 38 2.79 6.96 -5.73
C PHE A 38 1.93 8.14 -6.17
N VAL A 39 0.61 7.96 -6.20
CA VAL A 39 -0.31 9.00 -6.69
C VAL A 39 -1.39 9.28 -5.66
N ILE A 40 -1.54 10.55 -5.31
CA ILE A 40 -2.56 11.04 -4.38
C ILE A 40 -3.64 11.76 -5.16
N TRP A 41 -4.88 11.42 -4.85
CA TRP A 41 -6.10 12.02 -5.37
C TRP A 41 -6.97 12.52 -4.22
N GLY A 42 -7.87 13.46 -4.53
CA GLY A 42 -8.90 13.85 -3.58
C GLY A 42 -9.72 15.03 -4.03
N THR A 43 -10.90 15.18 -3.43
CA THR A 43 -11.87 16.23 -3.77
C THR A 43 -11.73 17.44 -2.84
N ARG A 44 -12.22 18.61 -3.29
CA ARG A 44 -12.45 19.78 -2.43
C ARG A 44 -13.89 19.83 -1.89
N ASP A 45 -14.77 18.96 -2.39
CA ASP A 45 -16.16 18.91 -1.97
C ASP A 45 -16.27 18.29 -0.58
N TYR A 46 -16.38 19.14 0.44
CA TYR A 46 -16.70 18.76 1.81
C TYR A 46 -17.88 19.61 2.23
N SER A 47 -19.09 19.22 1.85
CA SER A 47 -20.30 19.96 2.18
C SER A 47 -20.45 20.18 3.69
N ASP A 48 -21.08 21.30 4.09
CA ASP A 48 -21.35 21.63 5.50
C ASP A 48 -22.55 20.81 6.02
N GLU A 49 -22.39 19.49 6.09
CA GLU A 49 -23.41 18.58 6.58
C GLU A 49 -23.36 18.44 8.10
N ASN A 50 -23.76 19.49 8.82
CA ASN A 50 -24.09 19.51 10.27
C ASN A 50 -23.07 18.95 11.29
N PHE A 51 -21.98 18.31 10.89
CA PHE A 51 -21.06 17.56 11.75
C PHE A 51 -19.67 17.42 11.11
N MET A 52 -18.86 18.49 11.18
CA MET A 52 -17.40 18.47 10.98
C MET A 52 -16.88 18.40 9.52
N GLY A 53 -17.75 18.56 8.50
CA GLY A 53 -17.34 18.84 7.11
C GLY A 53 -16.89 20.29 6.88
N ALA A 54 -17.08 20.82 5.67
CA ALA A 54 -16.76 22.20 5.28
C ALA A 54 -15.24 22.53 5.27
N GLU A 55 -14.94 23.84 5.33
CA GLU A 55 -13.58 24.39 5.26
C GLU A 55 -12.58 23.71 6.22
N PRO A 56 -12.93 23.34 7.47
CA PRO A 56 -11.99 22.65 8.36
C PRO A 56 -11.56 21.27 7.82
N GLU A 57 -12.50 20.46 7.35
CA GLU A 57 -12.20 19.13 6.79
C GLU A 57 -11.49 19.23 5.45
N GLN A 58 -11.87 20.19 4.61
CA GLN A 58 -11.16 20.50 3.38
C GLN A 58 -9.70 20.87 3.65
N THR A 59 -9.45 21.74 4.64
CA THR A 59 -8.11 22.17 5.04
C THR A 59 -7.30 21.01 5.60
N ALA A 60 -7.89 20.21 6.49
CA ALA A 60 -7.23 19.03 7.06
C ALA A 60 -6.90 17.99 5.97
N SER A 61 -7.82 17.75 5.04
CA SER A 61 -7.62 16.84 3.91
C SER A 61 -6.48 17.31 3.00
N GLN A 62 -6.42 18.61 2.70
CA GLN A 62 -5.30 19.16 1.94
C GLN A 62 -3.97 18.94 2.67
N GLN A 63 -3.90 19.30 3.96
CA GLN A 63 -2.68 19.21 4.77
C GLN A 63 -2.18 17.78 4.87
N VAL A 64 -3.05 16.83 5.20
CA VAL A 64 -2.69 15.40 5.29
C VAL A 64 -2.22 14.86 3.93
N CYS A 65 -2.88 15.22 2.82
CA CYS A 65 -2.41 14.82 1.49
C CYS A 65 -1.05 15.44 1.13
N GLU A 66 -0.77 16.69 1.52
CA GLU A 66 0.54 17.33 1.34
C GLU A 66 1.63 16.69 2.22
N GLU A 67 1.29 16.27 3.45
CA GLU A 67 2.19 15.56 4.36
C GLU A 67 2.54 14.16 3.82
N ILE A 68 1.54 13.36 3.42
CA ILE A 68 1.74 12.05 2.79
C ILE A 68 2.57 12.17 1.52
N PHE A 69 2.31 13.19 0.69
CA PHE A 69 3.12 13.47 -0.50
C PHE A 69 4.59 13.75 -0.14
N SER A 70 4.82 14.55 0.90
CA SER A 70 6.16 14.89 1.35
C SER A 70 6.90 13.66 1.86
N LEU A 71 6.23 12.80 2.63
CA LEU A 71 6.77 11.51 3.10
C LEU A 71 7.13 10.59 1.92
N ALA A 72 6.25 10.45 0.93
CA ALA A 72 6.50 9.65 -0.26
C ALA A 72 7.69 10.19 -1.07
N ALA A 73 7.79 11.50 -1.25
CA ALA A 73 8.91 12.15 -1.94
C ALA A 73 10.23 11.99 -1.16
N ASP A 74 10.20 12.17 0.16
CA ASP A 74 11.39 12.09 1.02
C ASP A 74 11.90 10.65 1.19
N SER A 75 11.04 9.64 1.04
CA SER A 75 11.43 8.22 1.01
C SER A 75 12.38 7.87 -0.15
N GLN A 76 12.34 8.65 -1.23
CA GLN A 76 13.08 8.43 -2.49
C GLN A 76 12.87 7.03 -3.10
N GLN A 77 11.76 6.36 -2.79
CA GLN A 77 11.45 5.04 -3.33
C GLN A 77 10.68 5.09 -4.66
N PHE A 78 9.94 6.17 -4.90
CA PHE A 78 9.04 6.32 -6.04
C PHE A 78 9.66 7.19 -7.14
N ASP A 79 9.80 6.61 -8.34
CA ASP A 79 10.24 7.32 -9.54
C ASP A 79 9.20 8.35 -10.00
N TYR A 80 7.93 8.05 -9.72
CA TYR A 80 6.81 8.95 -10.02
C TYR A 80 5.97 9.20 -8.78
N CYS A 81 6.15 10.36 -8.18
CA CYS A 81 5.36 10.80 -7.04
C CYS A 81 4.56 12.06 -7.44
N LYS A 82 3.23 12.00 -7.32
CA LYS A 82 2.34 13.13 -7.62
C LYS A 82 1.23 13.28 -6.59
N ASN A 83 0.93 14.53 -6.28
CA ASN A 83 -0.26 14.90 -5.54
C ASN A 83 -1.18 15.74 -6.43
N PHE A 84 -2.33 15.17 -6.76
CA PHE A 84 -3.38 15.78 -7.57
C PHE A 84 -4.60 16.17 -6.73
N TRP A 85 -4.50 16.16 -5.40
CA TRP A 85 -5.60 16.57 -4.52
C TRP A 85 -6.19 17.93 -4.94
N GLY A 86 -7.52 18.01 -4.92
CA GLY A 86 -8.28 19.15 -5.41
C GLY A 86 -8.30 19.21 -6.93
N SER A 87 -7.98 20.35 -7.53
CA SER A 87 -8.19 20.59 -8.97
C SER A 87 -7.41 19.70 -9.92
N GLY A 88 -6.46 18.90 -9.43
CA GLY A 88 -5.80 17.86 -10.21
C GLY A 88 -6.62 16.56 -10.32
N THR A 89 -7.61 16.35 -9.45
CA THR A 89 -8.43 15.13 -9.42
C THR A 89 -9.59 15.30 -10.39
N GLN A 90 -9.30 15.06 -11.66
CA GLN A 90 -10.26 15.11 -12.77
C GLN A 90 -10.27 13.76 -13.50
N PRO A 91 -11.40 13.33 -14.09
CA PRO A 91 -11.48 12.02 -14.75
C PRO A 91 -10.40 11.82 -15.83
N ASP A 92 -10.15 12.83 -16.67
CA ASP A 92 -9.11 12.77 -17.70
C ASP A 92 -7.71 12.56 -17.10
N GLN A 93 -7.41 13.23 -15.98
CA GLN A 93 -6.15 13.10 -15.25
C GLN A 93 -6.04 11.73 -14.58
N VAL A 94 -7.11 11.24 -13.94
CA VAL A 94 -7.10 9.93 -13.28
C VAL A 94 -6.91 8.81 -14.30
N TYR A 95 -7.77 8.73 -15.32
CA TYR A 95 -7.67 7.68 -16.33
C TYR A 95 -6.37 7.76 -17.13
N GLY A 96 -5.86 8.97 -17.38
CA GLY A 96 -4.56 9.18 -18.02
C GLY A 96 -3.40 8.69 -17.14
N ASN A 97 -3.44 8.94 -15.83
CA ASN A 97 -2.41 8.48 -14.89
C ASN A 97 -2.49 6.98 -14.65
N VAL A 98 -3.68 6.37 -14.64
CA VAL A 98 -3.83 4.90 -14.56
C VAL A 98 -3.08 4.24 -15.71
N SER A 99 -3.41 4.61 -16.97
CA SER A 99 -2.71 4.08 -18.14
C SER A 99 -1.21 4.37 -18.10
N TYR A 100 -0.83 5.59 -17.72
CA TYR A 100 0.58 5.96 -17.62
C TYR A 100 1.33 5.10 -16.59
N CYS A 101 0.72 4.83 -15.43
CA CYS A 101 1.40 4.07 -14.40
C CYS A 101 1.58 2.60 -14.82
N GLU A 102 0.53 2.01 -15.37
CA GLU A 102 0.52 0.64 -15.90
C GLU A 102 1.56 0.41 -17.00
N GLU A 103 1.82 1.43 -17.83
CA GLU A 103 2.79 1.34 -18.92
C GLU A 103 4.26 1.54 -18.47
N ASN A 104 4.51 2.14 -17.29
CA ASN A 104 5.83 2.67 -16.94
C ASN A 104 6.38 2.23 -15.57
N TYR A 105 5.56 1.68 -14.69
CA TYR A 105 5.96 1.27 -13.34
C TYR A 105 5.53 -0.18 -13.07
N ASN A 106 6.31 -0.87 -12.25
CA ASN A 106 6.04 -2.25 -11.83
C ASN A 106 5.33 -2.31 -10.47
N PHE A 107 5.18 -1.17 -9.81
CA PHE A 107 4.45 -1.02 -8.56
C PHE A 107 3.80 0.35 -8.48
N THR A 108 2.52 0.41 -8.17
CA THR A 108 1.75 1.66 -8.06
C THR A 108 0.96 1.66 -6.76
N ALA A 109 1.23 2.67 -5.93
CA ALA A 109 0.49 2.96 -4.72
C ALA A 109 -0.45 4.16 -4.96
N ILE A 110 -1.72 4.00 -4.60
CA ILE A 110 -2.75 5.03 -4.71
C ILE A 110 -3.29 5.38 -3.34
N PHE A 111 -3.42 6.68 -3.09
CA PHE A 111 -4.20 7.20 -1.97
C PHE A 111 -5.28 8.16 -2.46
N TYR A 112 -6.52 7.97 -2.02
CA TYR A 112 -7.63 8.87 -2.29
C TYR A 112 -8.24 9.35 -0.97
N LYS A 113 -8.46 10.66 -0.83
CA LYS A 113 -9.26 11.25 0.25
C LYS A 113 -10.44 12.03 -0.31
N GLY A 114 -11.65 11.60 0.02
CA GLY A 114 -12.84 12.29 -0.47
C GLY A 114 -14.14 11.55 -0.21
N HIS A 115 -14.98 11.53 -1.25
CA HIS A 115 -16.33 11.01 -1.23
C HIS A 115 -16.57 10.02 -2.35
N SER A 116 -17.64 9.27 -2.15
CA SER A 116 -18.07 8.21 -3.04
C SER A 116 -19.57 8.10 -3.05
N ILE A 117 -20.08 7.57 -4.16
CA ILE A 117 -21.51 7.35 -4.33
C ILE A 117 -21.76 6.18 -5.28
N GLY A 118 -22.92 5.56 -5.12
CA GLY A 118 -23.47 4.65 -6.12
C GLY A 118 -23.77 5.40 -7.41
N ALA A 119 -23.53 4.76 -8.55
CA ALA A 119 -23.78 5.30 -9.87
C ALA A 119 -24.35 4.25 -10.81
N TYR A 120 -24.94 4.76 -11.90
CA TYR A 120 -25.43 3.94 -12.98
C TYR A 120 -24.34 3.70 -14.02
N CYS A 121 -24.25 2.47 -14.49
CA CYS A 121 -23.45 2.11 -15.65
C CYS A 121 -24.21 2.45 -16.93
N ASP A 122 -23.54 3.12 -17.87
CA ASP A 122 -24.08 3.43 -19.19
C ASP A 122 -23.67 2.41 -20.27
N VAL A 123 -22.89 1.39 -19.91
CA VAL A 123 -22.52 0.29 -20.81
C VAL A 123 -23.76 -0.52 -21.19
N GLU A 124 -23.98 -0.69 -22.50
CA GLU A 124 -25.14 -1.37 -23.04
C GLU A 124 -25.21 -2.83 -22.53
N ASN A 125 -26.33 -3.20 -21.90
CA ASN A 125 -26.55 -4.51 -21.29
C ASN A 125 -25.66 -4.84 -20.08
N CYS A 126 -25.15 -3.86 -19.35
CA CYS A 126 -24.48 -4.11 -18.07
C CYS A 126 -25.42 -4.88 -17.11
N THR A 127 -24.95 -6.04 -16.62
CA THR A 127 -25.67 -6.89 -15.65
C THR A 127 -24.97 -7.00 -14.29
N LEU A 128 -23.87 -6.26 -14.12
CA LEU A 128 -23.01 -6.33 -12.93
C LEU A 128 -23.62 -5.65 -11.69
N GLY A 129 -24.69 -4.87 -11.86
CA GLY A 129 -25.43 -4.23 -10.77
C GLY A 129 -25.11 -2.75 -10.64
N GLU A 130 -25.14 -2.26 -9.40
CA GLU A 130 -24.80 -0.88 -9.07
C GLU A 130 -23.29 -0.66 -9.15
N HIS A 131 -22.89 0.31 -9.96
CA HIS A 131 -21.51 0.78 -10.02
C HIS A 131 -21.28 1.81 -8.94
N TRP A 132 -20.02 2.08 -8.67
CA TRP A 132 -19.66 3.06 -7.68
C TRP A 132 -18.57 4.00 -8.21
N THR A 133 -18.57 5.21 -7.67
CA THR A 133 -17.72 6.28 -8.19
C THR A 133 -17.12 7.07 -7.05
N ILE A 134 -15.92 7.61 -7.28
CA ILE A 134 -15.31 8.56 -6.37
C ILE A 134 -15.43 9.97 -6.97
N TYR A 135 -15.49 10.96 -6.08
CA TYR A 135 -15.69 12.34 -6.48
C TYR A 135 -14.44 12.88 -7.16
N ALA A 136 -14.63 13.58 -8.28
CA ALA A 136 -13.63 14.49 -8.81
C ALA A 136 -13.54 15.76 -7.93
N ASP A 137 -12.70 16.72 -8.31
CA ASP A 137 -12.46 17.95 -7.56
C ASP A 137 -13.73 18.69 -7.10
N GLY A 138 -14.65 18.93 -8.05
CA GLY A 138 -15.88 19.70 -7.82
C GLY A 138 -17.03 18.91 -7.19
N GLY A 139 -16.83 17.61 -6.95
CA GLY A 139 -17.78 16.75 -6.27
C GLY A 139 -19.03 16.40 -7.07
N TYR A 140 -20.14 16.16 -6.35
CA TYR A 140 -21.36 15.52 -6.87
C TYR A 140 -21.96 16.24 -8.11
N ASP A 141 -21.87 17.56 -8.17
CA ASP A 141 -22.54 18.38 -9.19
C ASP A 141 -21.73 18.55 -10.49
N GLU A 142 -20.47 18.08 -10.53
CA GLU A 142 -19.57 18.29 -11.67
C GLU A 142 -19.25 16.99 -12.41
N GLU A 143 -18.36 16.16 -11.88
CA GLU A 143 -17.87 14.95 -12.53
C GLU A 143 -17.46 13.87 -11.51
N TYR A 144 -17.54 12.61 -11.95
CA TYR A 144 -17.13 11.45 -11.16
C TYR A 144 -16.08 10.64 -11.88
N ILE A 145 -15.27 9.94 -11.08
CA ILE A 145 -14.36 8.92 -11.56
C ILE A 145 -15.07 7.58 -11.40
N MET A 146 -15.39 6.94 -12.53
CA MET A 146 -16.12 5.68 -12.60
C MET A 146 -15.14 4.51 -12.40
N ASP A 147 -15.56 3.51 -11.64
CA ASP A 147 -14.82 2.26 -11.44
C ASP A 147 -14.42 1.59 -12.77
N TYR A 148 -15.39 1.25 -13.63
CA TYR A 148 -15.11 0.52 -14.88
C TYR A 148 -14.19 1.28 -15.85
N LEU A 149 -14.23 2.61 -15.84
CA LEU A 149 -13.35 3.43 -16.67
C LEU A 149 -11.90 3.44 -16.16
N ILE A 150 -11.66 3.16 -14.87
CA ILE A 150 -10.30 2.88 -14.36
C ILE A 150 -9.83 1.54 -14.92
N HIS A 151 -10.68 0.51 -14.83
CA HIS A 151 -10.32 -0.85 -15.27
C HIS A 151 -10.01 -0.95 -16.75
N GLU A 152 -10.75 -0.22 -17.60
CA GLU A 152 -10.47 -0.11 -19.05
C GLU A 152 -9.06 0.44 -19.36
N ARG A 153 -8.39 1.05 -18.38
CA ARG A 153 -7.05 1.63 -18.50
C ARG A 153 -5.94 0.74 -17.94
N LEU A 154 -6.28 -0.37 -17.31
CA LEU A 154 -5.28 -1.34 -16.84
C LEU A 154 -4.68 -2.11 -18.01
N SER A 155 -3.41 -2.48 -17.87
CA SER A 155 -2.69 -3.24 -18.90
C SER A 155 -1.65 -4.23 -18.36
N SER A 156 -1.22 -4.05 -17.10
CA SER A 156 -0.14 -4.81 -16.46
C SER A 156 -0.40 -5.08 -14.97
N ASP A 157 -1.55 -4.66 -14.43
CA ASP A 157 -2.05 -4.99 -13.09
C ASP A 157 -1.10 -4.53 -11.97
N THR A 158 -0.58 -3.31 -12.11
CA THR A 158 0.51 -2.75 -11.30
C THR A 158 0.02 -1.91 -10.12
N HIS A 159 -1.29 -1.82 -9.91
CA HIS A 159 -1.88 -1.09 -8.79
C HIS A 159 -1.93 -1.98 -7.56
N ASP A 160 -0.77 -2.21 -6.95
CA ASP A 160 -0.58 -3.16 -5.85
C ASP A 160 -1.09 -2.66 -4.50
N PHE A 161 -1.07 -1.34 -4.28
CA PHE A 161 -1.61 -0.75 -3.05
C PHE A 161 -2.63 0.34 -3.38
N VAL A 162 -3.84 0.21 -2.86
CA VAL A 162 -4.88 1.24 -3.01
C VAL A 162 -5.52 1.50 -1.67
N PHE A 163 -5.44 2.73 -1.20
CA PHE A 163 -6.10 3.17 0.02
C PHE A 163 -7.12 4.26 -0.32
N LEU A 164 -8.40 3.91 -0.25
CA LEU A 164 -9.51 4.85 -0.44
C LEU A 164 -10.07 5.28 0.92
N TRP A 165 -9.72 6.49 1.36
CA TRP A 165 -10.34 7.13 2.51
C TRP A 165 -11.62 7.86 2.10
N THR A 166 -12.66 7.06 1.90
CA THR A 166 -14.01 7.49 1.56
C THR A 166 -15.01 6.44 2.06
N CYS A 167 -16.29 6.77 2.08
CA CYS A 167 -17.34 5.83 2.47
C CYS A 167 -17.40 4.62 1.52
N GLY A 168 -17.57 3.42 2.06
CA GLY A 168 -17.79 2.19 1.30
C GLY A 168 -16.54 1.57 0.70
N TYR A 169 -16.80 0.56 -0.15
CA TYR A 169 -15.84 -0.25 -0.93
C TYR A 169 -15.12 -1.38 -0.22
N ALA A 170 -15.02 -1.39 1.10
CA ALA A 170 -14.21 -2.39 1.78
C ALA A 170 -15.08 -3.33 2.59
N SER A 171 -15.69 -4.32 1.92
CA SER A 171 -16.36 -5.47 2.55
C SER A 171 -16.35 -6.67 1.62
N ASP A 172 -16.51 -7.88 2.17
CA ASP A 172 -16.53 -9.15 1.44
C ASP A 172 -17.57 -9.16 0.31
N GLU A 173 -18.69 -8.46 0.53
CA GLU A 173 -19.78 -8.35 -0.45
C GLU A 173 -19.51 -7.30 -1.55
N ARG A 174 -18.50 -6.45 -1.36
CA ARG A 174 -18.16 -5.30 -2.22
C ARG A 174 -16.79 -5.38 -2.89
N ILE A 175 -16.12 -6.54 -2.86
CA ILE A 175 -14.86 -6.79 -3.60
C ILE A 175 -15.00 -6.37 -5.07
N GLY A 176 -16.13 -6.72 -5.69
CA GLY A 176 -16.42 -6.40 -7.09
C GLY A 176 -16.42 -7.62 -7.99
N LYS A 177 -16.57 -7.41 -9.30
CA LYS A 177 -16.62 -8.47 -10.33
C LYS A 177 -16.09 -7.96 -11.67
N ILE A 178 -15.62 -8.89 -12.51
CA ILE A 178 -15.33 -8.65 -13.93
C ILE A 178 -16.18 -9.61 -14.75
N ASP A 179 -16.86 -9.11 -15.79
CA ASP A 179 -17.65 -9.94 -16.70
C ASP A 179 -16.80 -10.54 -17.84
N GLU A 180 -17.45 -11.32 -18.70
CA GLU A 180 -16.79 -11.99 -19.83
C GLU A 180 -16.25 -11.05 -20.91
N ASN A 181 -16.69 -9.78 -20.92
CA ASN A 181 -16.23 -8.75 -21.84
C ASN A 181 -15.11 -7.89 -21.25
N GLY A 182 -14.68 -8.18 -20.02
CA GLY A 182 -13.71 -7.37 -19.29
C GLY A 182 -14.31 -6.12 -18.66
N HIS A 183 -15.64 -5.98 -18.61
CA HIS A 183 -16.29 -4.89 -17.90
C HIS A 183 -16.26 -5.19 -16.39
N SER A 184 -15.90 -4.21 -15.57
CA SER A 184 -15.75 -4.42 -14.12
C SER A 184 -16.72 -3.59 -13.29
N VAL A 185 -16.97 -4.02 -12.06
CA VAL A 185 -17.70 -3.27 -11.04
C VAL A 185 -16.96 -3.37 -9.70
N GLY A 186 -16.91 -2.27 -8.95
CA GLY A 186 -16.27 -2.18 -7.64
C GLY A 186 -14.85 -1.63 -7.72
N MET A 187 -14.57 -0.61 -6.90
CA MET A 187 -13.29 0.11 -6.94
C MET A 187 -12.07 -0.78 -6.72
N LEU A 188 -12.14 -1.77 -5.81
CA LEU A 188 -11.04 -2.69 -5.57
C LEU A 188 -10.67 -3.46 -6.85
N VAL A 189 -11.63 -4.19 -7.43
CA VAL A 189 -11.44 -4.93 -8.68
C VAL A 189 -11.02 -4.01 -9.82
N SER A 190 -11.64 -2.83 -9.93
CA SER A 190 -11.36 -1.92 -11.05
C SER A 190 -9.99 -1.26 -10.99
N TRP A 191 -9.41 -1.07 -9.81
CA TRP A 191 -8.03 -0.60 -9.67
C TRP A 191 -7.02 -1.74 -9.81
N MET A 192 -7.26 -2.87 -9.15
CA MET A 192 -6.24 -3.92 -8.96
C MET A 192 -6.34 -5.07 -9.97
N ASN A 193 -7.42 -5.14 -10.74
CA ASN A 193 -7.75 -6.31 -11.59
C ASN A 193 -7.84 -7.64 -10.82
N GLU A 194 -8.16 -7.61 -9.53
CA GLU A 194 -8.19 -8.78 -8.65
C GLU A 194 -9.55 -8.97 -7.99
N THR A 195 -10.09 -10.19 -8.04
CA THR A 195 -11.45 -10.54 -7.57
C THR A 195 -11.45 -11.49 -6.37
N SER A 196 -10.28 -11.90 -5.90
CA SER A 196 -10.10 -12.96 -4.91
C SER A 196 -9.21 -12.59 -3.72
N LEU A 197 -9.04 -11.29 -3.45
CA LEU A 197 -8.35 -10.84 -2.24
C LEU A 197 -9.02 -11.38 -0.97
N GLY A 198 -8.18 -11.79 0.00
CA GLY A 198 -8.62 -12.15 1.34
C GLY A 198 -9.36 -10.98 1.99
N SER A 199 -10.45 -11.27 2.71
CA SER A 199 -11.31 -10.23 3.28
C SER A 199 -10.78 -9.57 4.55
N ASP A 200 -9.83 -10.19 5.22
CA ASP A 200 -9.15 -9.64 6.40
C ASP A 200 -7.64 -9.84 6.29
N GLY A 201 -7.03 -9.04 5.42
CA GLY A 201 -5.58 -9.00 5.22
C GLY A 201 -4.80 -8.49 6.44
N TYR A 202 -5.48 -7.92 7.43
CA TYR A 202 -4.85 -7.58 8.70
C TYR A 202 -4.61 -8.83 9.56
N ALA A 203 -5.66 -9.64 9.79
CA ALA A 203 -5.55 -10.87 10.58
C ALA A 203 -4.91 -12.03 9.80
N GLU A 204 -5.23 -12.16 8.51
CA GLU A 204 -4.82 -13.26 7.64
C GLU A 204 -4.31 -12.73 6.27
N PRO A 205 -3.10 -12.14 6.20
CA PRO A 205 -2.50 -11.69 4.95
C PRO A 205 -2.42 -12.83 3.92
N ASP A 206 -2.95 -12.63 2.72
CA ASP A 206 -3.12 -13.70 1.73
C ASP A 206 -1.90 -13.95 0.83
N GLY A 207 -0.88 -13.09 0.88
CA GLY A 207 0.34 -13.20 0.08
C GLY A 207 0.15 -12.88 -1.41
N SER A 208 -0.96 -12.25 -1.79
CA SER A 208 -1.24 -11.81 -3.17
C SER A 208 -0.29 -10.71 -3.67
N ASN A 209 0.39 -10.01 -2.76
CA ASN A 209 1.10 -8.74 -2.99
C ASN A 209 0.18 -7.57 -3.40
N HIS A 210 -1.14 -7.73 -3.30
CA HIS A 210 -2.10 -6.66 -3.47
C HIS A 210 -2.75 -6.34 -2.13
N CYS A 211 -2.83 -5.07 -1.77
CA CYS A 211 -3.45 -4.64 -0.51
C CYS A 211 -4.38 -3.45 -0.76
N PHE A 212 -5.66 -3.67 -0.48
CA PHE A 212 -6.69 -2.65 -0.55
C PHE A 212 -7.12 -2.23 0.85
N ILE A 213 -7.10 -0.94 1.11
CA ILE A 213 -7.62 -0.37 2.34
C ILE A 213 -8.79 0.55 2.01
N GLY A 214 -9.90 0.39 2.73
CA GLY A 214 -11.05 1.29 2.62
C GLY A 214 -11.98 1.13 3.80
N PHE A 215 -13.23 1.61 3.65
CA PHE A 215 -14.21 1.57 4.72
C PHE A 215 -15.42 0.70 4.39
N ASP A 216 -15.86 -0.11 5.34
CA ASP A 216 -17.18 -0.72 5.31
C ASP A 216 -18.18 0.33 5.82
N ASP A 217 -19.10 0.73 4.93
CA ASP A 217 -20.11 1.77 5.14
C ASP A 217 -19.57 3.21 5.20
N TYR A 218 -19.48 3.88 6.36
CA TYR A 218 -19.08 5.29 6.43
C TYR A 218 -17.62 5.46 6.86
N SER A 219 -16.84 6.29 6.15
CA SER A 219 -15.52 6.72 6.62
C SER A 219 -15.61 7.82 7.67
N ILE A 220 -14.54 8.00 8.46
CA ILE A 220 -14.46 9.09 9.45
C ILE A 220 -13.72 10.29 8.87
N TRP A 221 -14.22 11.50 9.13
CA TRP A 221 -13.54 12.75 8.81
C TRP A 221 -12.16 12.85 9.49
N PHE A 222 -11.20 13.47 8.82
CA PHE A 222 -9.86 13.69 9.38
C PHE A 222 -9.88 14.63 10.59
N THR A 223 -10.80 15.57 10.63
CA THR A 223 -10.95 16.50 11.76
C THR A 223 -11.53 15.87 13.02
N ASN A 224 -12.16 14.69 12.92
CA ASN A 224 -12.72 14.00 14.09
C ASN A 224 -11.60 13.58 15.05
N ARG A 225 -11.86 13.77 16.34
CA ARG A 225 -10.95 13.30 17.40
C ARG A 225 -11.03 11.79 17.54
N THR A 226 -9.89 11.15 17.76
CA THR A 226 -9.82 9.71 18.07
C THR A 226 -10.41 9.38 19.43
N GLY A 227 -10.47 10.38 20.32
CA GLY A 227 -10.86 10.23 21.72
C GLY A 227 -9.67 9.99 22.66
N TYR A 228 -8.45 9.90 22.12
CA TYR A 228 -7.22 9.63 22.86
C TYR A 228 -6.20 10.74 22.62
N GLY A 229 -5.82 11.43 23.70
CA GLY A 229 -4.95 12.60 23.58
C GLY A 229 -5.58 13.72 22.75
N ASN A 230 -4.73 14.44 22.01
CA ASN A 230 -5.14 15.52 21.10
C ASN A 230 -5.05 15.08 19.63
N PHE A 231 -5.13 13.77 19.36
CA PHE A 231 -5.05 13.26 17.99
C PHE A 231 -6.41 13.31 17.27
N CYS A 232 -6.35 13.47 15.95
CA CYS A 232 -7.45 13.29 15.02
C CYS A 232 -7.16 12.19 14.00
N TYR A 233 -8.14 11.82 13.19
CA TYR A 233 -7.94 10.75 12.18
C TYR A 233 -7.03 11.15 11.03
N GLY A 234 -6.85 12.45 10.79
CA GLY A 234 -5.79 12.95 9.90
C GLY A 234 -4.38 12.62 10.43
N ASP A 235 -4.18 12.69 11.75
CA ASP A 235 -2.91 12.30 12.38
C ASP A 235 -2.68 10.78 12.21
N PHE A 236 -3.72 9.96 12.36
CA PHE A 236 -3.63 8.51 12.15
C PHE A 236 -3.21 8.17 10.70
N ALA A 237 -3.84 8.79 9.70
CA ALA A 237 -3.49 8.58 8.30
C ALA A 237 -2.04 8.99 8.00
N SER A 238 -1.62 10.16 8.52
CA SER A 238 -0.26 10.67 8.33
C SER A 238 0.79 9.76 8.98
N LEU A 239 0.54 9.30 10.21
CA LEU A 239 1.43 8.36 10.92
C LEU A 239 1.51 7.01 10.22
N PHE A 240 0.38 6.46 9.74
CA PHE A 240 0.38 5.22 8.95
C PHE A 240 1.35 5.34 7.76
N PHE A 241 1.24 6.43 6.99
CA PHE A 241 2.13 6.65 5.85
C PHE A 241 3.56 6.98 6.28
N GLU A 242 3.79 7.63 7.41
CA GLU A 242 5.14 7.83 7.95
C GLU A 242 5.84 6.49 8.19
N TYR A 243 5.22 5.56 8.91
CA TYR A 243 5.82 4.25 9.17
C TYR A 243 5.95 3.40 7.90
N ALA A 244 4.94 3.42 7.02
CA ALA A 244 4.97 2.65 5.78
C ALA A 244 6.04 3.17 4.79
N LEU A 245 6.20 4.50 4.68
CA LEU A 245 7.05 5.14 3.66
C LEU A 245 8.44 5.53 4.16
N MET A 246 8.62 5.88 5.43
CA MET A 246 9.92 6.29 5.96
C MET A 246 10.62 5.13 6.65
N ASP A 247 9.93 4.47 7.57
CA ASP A 247 10.50 3.32 8.29
C ASP A 247 10.42 2.02 7.48
N GLY A 248 9.60 2.02 6.43
CA GLY A 248 9.46 0.93 5.47
C GLY A 248 8.71 -0.27 6.01
N TRP A 249 7.81 -0.06 6.98
CA TRP A 249 7.05 -1.11 7.64
C TRP A 249 6.04 -1.76 6.68
N THR A 250 5.56 -2.96 7.02
CA THR A 250 4.41 -3.54 6.31
C THR A 250 3.17 -2.70 6.58
N VAL A 251 2.14 -2.87 5.76
CA VAL A 251 0.83 -2.24 5.99
C VAL A 251 0.34 -2.52 7.42
N ASN A 252 0.35 -3.77 7.87
CA ASN A 252 -0.13 -4.14 9.20
C ASN A 252 0.72 -3.54 10.33
N ASP A 253 2.05 -3.60 10.21
CA ASP A 253 2.95 -3.01 11.20
C ASP A 253 2.73 -1.49 11.29
N ALA A 254 2.58 -0.81 10.16
CA ALA A 254 2.34 0.63 10.10
C ALA A 254 0.98 1.03 10.69
N LEU A 255 -0.07 0.23 10.48
CA LEU A 255 -1.37 0.41 11.10
C LEU A 255 -1.30 0.23 12.62
N ASP A 256 -0.58 -0.79 13.09
CA ASP A 256 -0.36 -1.04 14.52
C ASP A 256 0.34 0.14 15.20
N ALA A 257 1.37 0.68 14.55
CA ALA A 257 2.11 1.84 15.01
C ALA A 257 1.22 3.08 15.14
N ALA A 258 0.47 3.39 14.07
CA ALA A 258 -0.44 4.53 14.04
C ALA A 258 -1.54 4.39 15.11
N ALA A 259 -2.08 3.19 15.31
CA ALA A 259 -3.05 2.90 16.37
C ALA A 259 -2.44 3.06 17.77
N GLN A 260 -1.20 2.62 17.97
CA GLN A 260 -0.50 2.78 19.24
C GLN A 260 -0.34 4.24 19.65
N GLU A 261 0.03 5.11 18.71
CA GLU A 261 0.22 6.52 19.01
C GLU A 261 -1.10 7.27 19.18
N THR A 262 -2.03 7.09 18.22
CA THR A 262 -3.23 7.93 18.15
C THR A 262 -4.41 7.43 18.95
N HIS A 263 -4.40 6.15 19.35
CA HIS A 263 -5.47 5.51 20.12
C HIS A 263 -4.97 4.88 21.44
N LEU A 264 -3.66 4.92 21.74
CA LEU A 264 -3.05 4.29 22.91
C LEU A 264 -3.36 2.79 23.01
N GLN A 265 -3.48 2.12 21.87
CA GLN A 265 -3.82 0.70 21.76
C GLN A 265 -2.60 -0.14 21.40
N ALA A 266 -2.66 -1.45 21.65
CA ALA A 266 -1.52 -2.31 21.39
C ALA A 266 -1.34 -2.60 19.89
N SER A 267 -2.44 -2.59 19.13
CA SER A 267 -2.47 -2.90 17.71
C SER A 267 -3.68 -2.27 17.02
N PHE A 268 -3.68 -2.26 15.68
CA PHE A 268 -4.83 -1.88 14.87
C PHE A 268 -6.00 -2.85 15.06
N GLY A 269 -5.75 -4.12 15.38
CA GLY A 269 -6.78 -5.11 15.74
C GLY A 269 -7.59 -4.73 16.98
N ASP A 270 -7.04 -3.89 17.86
CA ASP A 270 -7.78 -3.32 19.00
C ASP A 270 -8.40 -1.95 18.65
N CYS A 271 -8.05 -1.37 17.51
CA CYS A 271 -8.49 -0.04 17.07
C CYS A 271 -9.97 -0.01 16.73
N GLN A 272 -10.65 1.07 17.13
CA GLN A 272 -12.07 1.25 16.78
C GLN A 272 -12.29 1.27 15.28
N LEU A 273 -11.29 1.70 14.50
CA LEU A 273 -11.34 1.60 13.04
C LEU A 273 -11.49 0.14 12.59
N TYR A 274 -10.78 -0.82 13.18
CA TYR A 274 -10.91 -2.25 12.84
C TYR A 274 -12.10 -2.93 13.53
N MET A 275 -12.28 -2.67 14.84
CA MET A 275 -13.29 -3.29 15.70
C MET A 275 -14.71 -2.77 15.45
N GLY A 276 -14.81 -1.62 14.81
CA GLY A 276 -16.05 -0.97 14.42
C GLY A 276 -16.38 0.25 15.26
N TYR A 277 -16.96 1.25 14.60
CA TYR A 277 -17.45 2.48 15.23
C TYR A 277 -18.86 2.82 14.74
N PRO A 278 -19.70 3.38 15.61
CA PRO A 278 -21.07 3.74 15.25
C PRO A 278 -21.10 5.07 14.50
N MET A 279 -21.82 5.13 13.39
CA MET A 279 -22.18 6.36 12.67
C MET A 279 -23.71 6.46 12.52
N PRO A 280 -24.30 7.66 12.51
CA PRO A 280 -25.70 7.83 12.14
C PRO A 280 -25.94 7.26 10.74
N ASP A 281 -26.95 6.40 10.60
CA ASP A 281 -27.31 5.88 9.30
C ASP A 281 -28.05 6.97 8.49
N ALA A 282 -27.44 7.41 7.38
CA ALA A 282 -28.00 8.44 6.51
C ALA A 282 -29.22 7.94 5.73
N GLU A 283 -29.33 6.63 5.49
CA GLU A 283 -30.44 6.00 4.76
C GLU A 283 -31.61 5.66 5.69
N ASN A 284 -31.33 5.36 6.97
CA ASN A 284 -32.33 5.01 7.98
C ASN A 284 -32.30 5.97 9.18
N ILE A 285 -32.94 7.13 9.02
CA ILE A 285 -32.98 8.20 10.04
C ILE A 285 -33.38 7.66 11.42
N GLY A 286 -32.47 7.79 12.38
CA GLY A 286 -32.66 7.35 13.78
C GLY A 286 -32.01 6.00 14.09
N GLU A 287 -31.45 5.32 13.09
CA GLU A 287 -30.64 4.12 13.23
C GLU A 287 -29.14 4.45 13.25
N THR A 288 -28.34 3.45 13.59
CA THR A 288 -26.89 3.55 13.69
C THR A 288 -26.30 2.44 12.86
N ALA A 289 -25.44 2.81 11.90
CA ALA A 289 -24.63 1.87 11.17
C ALA A 289 -23.33 1.60 11.93
N MET A 290 -22.88 0.35 11.89
CA MET A 290 -21.54 -0.02 12.37
C MET A 290 -20.59 -0.01 11.20
N CYS A 291 -19.59 0.86 11.26
CA CYS A 291 -18.65 1.09 10.18
C CYS A 291 -17.28 0.61 10.60
N TYR A 292 -16.46 0.26 9.61
CA TYR A 292 -15.15 -0.31 9.85
C TYR A 292 -14.16 0.16 8.79
N MET A 293 -12.89 0.24 9.12
CA MET A 293 -11.80 0.27 8.16
C MET A 293 -11.36 -1.16 7.93
N ARG A 294 -11.29 -1.59 6.67
CA ARG A 294 -10.86 -2.94 6.29
C ARG A 294 -9.54 -2.90 5.54
N VAL A 295 -8.75 -3.94 5.78
CA VAL A 295 -7.57 -4.29 5.00
C VAL A 295 -7.92 -5.57 4.26
N LEU A 296 -7.99 -5.52 2.94
CA LEU A 296 -8.23 -6.67 2.08
C LEU A 296 -6.91 -7.02 1.36
N GLY A 297 -6.68 -8.32 1.15
CA GLY A 297 -5.49 -8.84 0.48
C GLY A 297 -4.32 -9.09 1.43
N ASP A 298 -3.14 -8.60 1.05
CA ASP A 298 -1.89 -8.85 1.77
C ASP A 298 -1.47 -7.68 2.66
N GLY A 299 -1.85 -7.72 3.94
CA GLY A 299 -1.39 -6.75 4.93
C GLY A 299 0.12 -6.81 5.25
N ASN A 300 0.86 -7.82 4.76
CA ASN A 300 2.31 -7.84 4.84
C ASN A 300 3.00 -7.07 3.70
N LEU A 301 2.23 -6.51 2.76
CA LEU A 301 2.76 -5.67 1.68
C LEU A 301 3.56 -4.50 2.26
N ARG A 302 4.70 -4.19 1.63
CA ARG A 302 5.50 -3.00 1.92
C ARG A 302 5.39 -2.03 0.76
N LEU A 303 5.27 -0.74 1.07
CA LEU A 303 5.28 0.31 0.04
C LEU A 303 6.72 0.60 -0.46
N GLN A 304 7.73 0.34 0.36
CA GLN A 304 9.13 0.41 -0.05
C GLN A 304 9.55 -0.88 -0.76
N GLN A 305 9.69 -0.83 -2.08
CA GLN A 305 10.25 -1.90 -2.90
C GLN A 305 11.79 -1.85 -2.85
N ARG A 306 12.40 -2.07 -1.67
CA ARG A 306 13.87 -2.12 -1.57
C ARG A 306 14.38 -3.26 -2.45
N GLU A 307 15.52 -3.03 -3.13
CA GLU A 307 16.31 -4.12 -3.69
C GLU A 307 16.49 -5.18 -2.60
N GLN A 308 15.85 -6.34 -2.77
CA GLN A 308 16.32 -7.53 -2.09
C GLN A 308 17.79 -7.65 -2.48
N THR A 309 18.70 -7.38 -1.54
CA THR A 309 20.11 -7.74 -1.71
C THR A 309 20.12 -9.18 -2.19
N ALA A 310 20.51 -9.36 -3.45
CA ALA A 310 20.35 -10.61 -4.18
C ALA A 310 20.69 -11.79 -3.27
N GLN A 311 19.68 -12.58 -2.91
CA GLN A 311 19.92 -13.83 -2.24
C GLN A 311 20.73 -14.66 -3.22
N MET A 312 22.01 -14.92 -2.89
CA MET A 312 22.89 -15.69 -3.77
C MET A 312 22.16 -16.98 -4.16
N PRO A 313 22.05 -17.31 -5.45
CA PRO A 313 21.43 -18.55 -5.88
C PRO A 313 22.06 -19.70 -5.12
N SER A 314 21.25 -20.59 -4.52
CA SER A 314 21.74 -21.64 -3.61
C SER A 314 22.89 -22.46 -4.19
N SER A 315 22.91 -22.65 -5.51
CA SER A 315 23.96 -23.35 -6.24
C SER A 315 25.34 -22.66 -6.25
N GLU A 316 25.40 -21.35 -6.05
CA GLU A 316 26.66 -20.61 -5.91
C GLU A 316 27.12 -20.53 -4.45
N ALA A 317 26.17 -20.42 -3.50
CA ALA A 317 26.46 -20.51 -2.07
C ALA A 317 27.09 -21.87 -1.71
N GLU A 318 26.55 -22.97 -2.24
CA GLU A 318 27.11 -24.32 -2.08
C GLU A 318 28.52 -24.44 -2.66
N LYS A 319 28.82 -23.79 -3.79
CA LYS A 319 30.16 -23.81 -4.40
C LYS A 319 31.18 -23.04 -3.57
N VAL A 320 30.79 -21.90 -3.01
CA VAL A 320 31.65 -21.09 -2.13
C VAL A 320 31.91 -21.81 -0.81
N LEU A 321 30.89 -22.42 -0.21
CA LEU A 321 31.01 -23.24 1.00
C LEU A 321 31.98 -24.41 0.78
N LYS A 322 31.81 -25.15 -0.32
CA LYS A 322 32.70 -26.27 -0.67
C LYS A 322 34.15 -25.82 -0.91
N TYR A 323 34.35 -24.66 -1.54
CA TYR A 323 35.70 -24.11 -1.72
C TYR A 323 36.37 -23.75 -0.39
N LEU A 324 35.61 -23.22 0.58
CA LEU A 324 36.13 -22.88 1.90
C LEU A 324 36.47 -24.12 2.73
N GLU A 325 35.70 -25.21 2.62
CA GLU A 325 36.04 -26.52 3.20
C GLU A 325 37.33 -27.07 2.60
N ASP A 326 37.39 -27.15 1.27
CA ASP A 326 38.45 -27.85 0.55
C ASP A 326 39.79 -27.11 0.60
N VAL A 327 39.78 -25.78 0.62
CA VAL A 327 41.01 -24.95 0.52
C VAL A 327 41.48 -24.44 1.87
N VAL A 328 40.56 -24.11 2.77
CA VAL A 328 40.88 -23.47 4.05
C VAL A 328 40.77 -24.44 5.23
N GLY A 329 40.20 -25.64 5.02
CA GLY A 329 40.01 -26.65 6.06
C GLY A 329 39.01 -26.21 7.13
N LEU A 330 38.11 -25.31 6.78
CA LEU A 330 37.06 -24.79 7.65
C LEU A 330 35.90 -25.78 7.67
N ASP A 331 35.58 -26.33 8.84
CA ASP A 331 34.42 -27.19 9.06
C ASP A 331 33.14 -26.33 9.11
N VAL A 332 32.46 -26.19 7.97
CA VAL A 332 31.24 -25.35 7.84
C VAL A 332 29.96 -26.04 8.27
N SER A 333 30.00 -27.33 8.63
CA SER A 333 28.88 -28.05 9.25
C SER A 333 28.38 -27.41 10.56
N LYS A 334 29.18 -26.52 11.15
CA LYS A 334 28.82 -25.72 12.34
C LYS A 334 28.12 -24.40 12.04
N TYR A 335 28.03 -24.00 10.77
CA TYR A 335 27.50 -22.71 10.33
C TYR A 335 26.32 -22.84 9.33
N ASP A 336 26.01 -24.05 8.87
CA ASP A 336 24.90 -24.34 7.94
C ASP A 336 23.55 -23.78 8.41
N THR A 337 23.30 -23.78 9.73
CA THR A 337 22.03 -23.33 10.29
C THR A 337 21.79 -21.81 10.18
N ALA A 338 22.84 -21.01 9.96
CA ALA A 338 22.74 -19.55 9.89
C ALA A 338 22.72 -18.99 8.45
N LEU A 339 23.11 -19.80 7.45
CA LEU A 339 23.32 -19.34 6.07
C LEU A 339 22.30 -19.92 5.07
N LEU A 340 21.74 -21.10 5.33
CA LEU A 340 20.81 -21.76 4.40
C LEU A 340 19.32 -21.54 4.74
N GLY A 341 19.01 -20.76 5.79
CA GLY A 341 17.63 -20.34 6.07
C GLY A 341 16.64 -21.48 6.31
N THR A 342 17.09 -22.67 6.73
CA THR A 342 16.18 -23.74 7.14
C THR A 342 15.85 -23.58 8.61
N SER A 343 14.70 -22.98 8.91
CA SER A 343 14.05 -23.08 10.21
C SER A 343 13.57 -24.52 10.44
N GLU A 344 13.81 -25.06 11.64
CA GLU A 344 13.04 -26.20 12.17
C GLU A 344 11.56 -25.83 12.36
#